data_AF-A0A529NCF9-F1
#
_entry.id   AF-A0A529NCF9-F1
#
_cell.length_a   1.000
_cell.length_b   1.000
_cell.length_c   1.000
_cell.angle_alpha   90.00
_cell.angle_beta   90.00
_cell.angle_gamma   90.00
#
_symmetry.space_group_name_H-M   'P 1'
#
loop_
_entity.id
_entity.type
_entity.pdbx_description
1 polymer ?
#
loop_
_entity_poly.entity_id
_entity_poly.type
_entity_poly.pdbx_seq_one_letter_code
_entity_poly.pdbx_strand_id
1 'polypeptide(L)'
;IYAQGDWFDLCRGPHMASTGQIGNAFKLMKVAGAYWRGDSNNPMLTRIYGTAWADQAQLDAYQTMLEEAEKRDHRKLGREMDLFHFQEEGPGVVFWHAKGWRMFQNLVNYMR
;
A
#
# COMPACT_ATOMS: atom_id res chain seq x y z
N ILE A 1 15.03 -26.43 -1.64
CA ILE A 1 13.81 -26.36 -2.48
C ILE A 1 12.66 -26.73 -1.57
N TYR A 2 11.66 -25.86 -1.45
CA TYR A 2 10.42 -26.15 -0.74
C TYR A 2 9.43 -26.76 -1.75
N ALA A 3 8.68 -27.79 -1.34
CA ALA A 3 7.72 -28.47 -2.21
C ALA A 3 6.45 -28.81 -1.42
N GLN A 4 5.31 -28.70 -2.08
CA GLN A 4 3.97 -28.99 -1.57
C GLN A 4 3.17 -29.69 -2.68
N GLY A 5 3.14 -31.02 -2.67
CA GLY A 5 2.55 -31.81 -3.77
C GLY A 5 3.32 -31.57 -5.08
N ASP A 6 2.60 -31.23 -6.14
CA ASP A 6 3.18 -30.95 -7.46
C ASP A 6 3.79 -29.53 -7.58
N TRP A 7 3.53 -28.67 -6.58
CA TRP A 7 4.05 -27.30 -6.55
C TRP A 7 5.38 -27.23 -5.79
N PHE A 8 6.33 -26.45 -6.29
CA PHE A 8 7.62 -26.21 -5.62
C PHE A 8 8.09 -24.77 -5.79
N ASP A 9 8.94 -24.33 -4.85
CA ASP A 9 9.56 -23.01 -4.84
C ASP A 9 11.00 -23.07 -4.29
N LEU A 10 11.83 -22.10 -4.69
CA LEU A 10 13.23 -21.97 -4.26
C LEU A 10 13.37 -21.17 -2.96
N CYS A 11 12.38 -21.26 -2.08
CA CYS A 11 12.43 -20.62 -0.76
C CYS A 11 13.32 -21.40 0.22
N ARG A 12 13.98 -20.67 1.13
CA ARG A 12 14.83 -21.23 2.20
C ARG A 12 14.04 -21.56 3.47
N GLY A 13 12.87 -20.96 3.67
CA GLY A 13 12.03 -21.19 4.85
C GLY A 13 12.51 -20.49 6.15
N PRO A 14 11.97 -20.88 7.32
CA PRO A 14 11.12 -22.06 7.55
C PRO A 14 9.69 -21.92 7.03
N HIS A 15 9.02 -23.06 6.84
CA HIS A 15 7.61 -23.15 6.45
C HIS A 15 6.81 -23.87 7.55
N MET A 16 5.49 -23.71 7.54
CA MET A 16 4.59 -24.49 8.39
C MET A 16 4.68 -25.99 8.05
N ALA A 17 4.40 -26.86 9.02
CA ALA A 17 4.48 -28.30 8.84
C ALA A 17 3.40 -28.83 7.89
N SER A 18 2.25 -28.16 7.82
CA SER A 18 1.20 -28.45 6.83
C SER A 18 0.42 -27.19 6.46
N THR A 19 -0.17 -27.18 5.27
CA THR A 19 -1.02 -26.06 4.81
C THR A 19 -2.29 -25.90 5.65
N GLY A 20 -2.74 -26.95 6.35
CA GLY A 20 -3.84 -26.87 7.30
C GLY A 20 -3.57 -25.94 8.49
N GLN A 21 -2.30 -25.65 8.80
CA GLN A 21 -1.92 -24.72 9.86
C GLN A 21 -2.08 -23.25 9.48
N ILE A 22 -2.25 -22.94 8.20
CA ILE A 22 -2.46 -21.55 7.72
C ILE A 22 -3.80 -21.01 8.25
N GLY A 23 -4.79 -21.89 8.41
CA GLY A 23 -6.15 -21.49 8.80
C GLY A 23 -6.82 -20.64 7.72
N ASN A 24 -7.82 -19.85 8.13
CA ASN A 24 -8.65 -19.04 7.23
C ASN A 24 -8.38 -17.54 7.36
N ALA A 25 -7.54 -17.12 8.31
CA ALA A 25 -7.29 -15.71 8.62
C ALA A 25 -6.24 -15.10 7.68
N PHE A 26 -6.47 -15.15 6.38
CA PHE A 26 -5.65 -14.48 5.38
C PHE A 26 -6.53 -13.77 4.32
N LYS A 27 -6.01 -12.70 3.73
CA LYS A 27 -6.74 -11.91 2.73
C LYS A 27 -5.82 -11.37 1.65
N LEU A 28 -6.27 -11.44 0.39
CA LEU A 28 -5.66 -10.72 -0.73
C LEU A 28 -6.06 -9.24 -0.68
N MET A 29 -5.08 -8.35 -0.83
CA MET A 29 -5.25 -6.93 -0.59
C MET A 29 -5.34 -6.13 -1.88
N LYS A 30 -4.23 -6.00 -2.61
CA LYS A 30 -4.15 -5.19 -3.84
C LYS A 30 -3.16 -5.77 -4.83
N VAL A 31 -3.35 -5.41 -6.09
CA VAL A 31 -2.42 -5.73 -7.18
C VAL A 31 -1.62 -4.48 -7.52
N ALA A 32 -0.33 -4.63 -7.79
CA ALA A 32 0.56 -3.55 -8.21
C ALA A 32 1.52 -4.03 -9.30
N GLY A 33 2.01 -3.10 -10.11
CA GLY A 33 3.17 -3.33 -10.96
C GLY A 33 4.46 -3.18 -10.16
N ALA A 34 5.47 -4.00 -10.47
CA ALA A 34 6.80 -3.88 -9.92
C ALA A 34 7.85 -4.22 -10.98
N TYR A 35 9.04 -3.66 -10.84
CA TYR A 35 10.17 -3.98 -11.71
C TYR A 35 11.20 -4.79 -10.93
N TRP A 36 11.86 -5.74 -11.62
CA TRP A 36 12.93 -6.52 -11.00
C TRP A 36 14.04 -5.59 -10.50
N ARG A 37 14.41 -5.74 -9.21
CA ARG A 37 15.35 -4.86 -8.50
C ARG A 37 15.02 -3.35 -8.58
N GLY A 38 13.78 -3.00 -8.91
CA GLY A 38 13.36 -1.61 -9.11
C GLY A 38 13.88 -0.95 -10.40
N ASP A 39 14.49 -1.72 -11.31
CA ASP A 39 15.01 -1.21 -12.57
C ASP A 39 13.96 -1.26 -13.68
N SER A 40 13.50 -0.09 -14.11
CA SER A 40 12.44 0.09 -15.11
C SER A 40 12.81 -0.33 -16.53
N ASN A 41 14.07 -0.70 -16.79
CA ASN A 41 14.47 -1.31 -18.07
C ASN A 41 14.06 -2.79 -18.15
N ASN A 42 13.77 -3.43 -17.01
CA ASN A 42 13.30 -4.82 -16.99
C ASN A 42 11.79 -4.91 -17.29
N PRO A 43 11.28 -6.09 -17.67
CA PRO A 43 9.85 -6.31 -17.82
C PRO A 43 9.07 -5.99 -16.54
N MET A 44 7.89 -5.38 -16.70
CA MET A 44 6.98 -5.14 -15.59
C MET A 44 6.42 -6.48 -15.07
N LEU A 45 6.57 -6.72 -13.78
CA LEU A 45 6.05 -7.87 -13.05
C LEU A 45 4.76 -7.49 -12.31
N THR A 46 3.85 -8.45 -12.18
CA THR A 46 2.64 -8.30 -11.37
C THR A 46 2.92 -8.74 -9.93
N ARG A 47 2.70 -7.84 -8.98
CA ARG A 47 2.80 -8.11 -7.54
C ARG A 47 1.42 -8.16 -6.92
N ILE A 48 1.10 -9.28 -6.26
CA ILE A 48 -0.13 -9.46 -5.49
C ILE A 48 0.23 -9.31 -4.01
N TYR A 49 -0.38 -8.34 -3.33
CA TYR A 49 -0.24 -8.17 -1.89
C TYR A 49 -1.29 -8.98 -1.14
N GLY A 50 -0.90 -9.59 -0.04
CA GLY A 50 -1.78 -10.30 0.90
C GLY A 50 -1.31 -10.11 2.33
N THR A 51 -2.17 -10.45 3.29
CA THR A 51 -1.86 -10.47 4.73
C THR A 51 -2.39 -11.77 5.34
N ALA A 52 -1.75 -12.27 6.39
CA ALA A 52 -2.14 -13.48 7.10
C ALA A 52 -1.89 -13.31 8.61
N TRP A 53 -2.77 -13.85 9.43
CA TRP A 53 -2.81 -13.71 10.89
C TRP A 53 -3.09 -15.05 11.56
N ALA A 54 -2.87 -15.13 12.87
CA ALA A 54 -3.10 -16.36 13.63
C ALA A 54 -4.60 -16.67 13.79
N ASP A 55 -5.44 -15.64 13.89
CA ASP A 55 -6.88 -15.75 14.05
C ASP A 55 -7.63 -14.65 13.27
N GLN A 56 -8.94 -14.85 13.12
CA GLN A 56 -9.80 -13.95 12.36
C GLN A 56 -9.94 -12.56 13.03
N ALA A 57 -9.93 -12.51 14.37
CA ALA A 57 -10.09 -11.26 15.10
C ALA A 57 -8.91 -10.30 14.85
N GLN A 58 -7.68 -10.84 14.77
CA GLN A 58 -6.50 -10.07 14.40
C GLN A 58 -6.58 -9.55 12.96
N LEU A 59 -7.03 -10.39 12.01
CA LEU A 59 -7.21 -9.98 10.62
C LEU A 59 -8.26 -8.86 10.51
N ASP A 60 -9.38 -8.95 11.22
CA ASP A 60 -10.43 -7.94 11.20
C ASP A 60 -9.98 -6.63 11.86
N ALA A 61 -9.22 -6.70 12.95
CA ALA A 61 -8.61 -5.54 13.59
C ALA A 61 -7.62 -4.83 12.65
N TYR A 62 -6.79 -5.60 11.93
CA TYR A 62 -5.87 -5.05 10.93
C TYR A 62 -6.61 -4.37 9.77
N GLN A 63 -7.67 -4.98 9.26
CA GLN A 63 -8.50 -4.38 8.21
C GLN A 63 -9.14 -3.07 8.67
N THR A 64 -9.70 -3.06 9.87
CA THR A 64 -10.28 -1.84 10.48
C THR A 64 -9.24 -0.72 10.58
N MET A 65 -8.01 -1.06 11.00
CA MET A 65 -6.91 -0.10 11.06
C MET A 65 -6.57 0.48 9.67
N LEU A 66 -6.55 -0.34 8.62
CA LEU A 66 -6.29 0.12 7.26
C LEU A 66 -7.40 1.03 6.73
N GLU A 67 -8.67 0.71 6.99
CA GLU A 67 -9.81 1.56 6.63
C GLU A 67 -9.74 2.92 7.32
N GLU A 68 -9.37 2.95 8.60
CA GLU A 68 -9.14 4.19 9.33
C GLU A 68 -7.95 4.99 8.78
N ALA A 69 -6.87 4.32 8.38
CA ALA A 69 -5.74 4.99 7.73
C ALA A 69 -6.13 5.61 6.38
N GLU A 70 -6.93 4.92 5.57
CA GLU A 70 -7.40 5.39 4.27
C GLU A 70 -8.31 6.63 4.38
N LYS A 71 -9.14 6.69 5.43
CA LYS A 71 -9.95 7.90 5.73
C LYS A 71 -9.09 9.14 5.97
N ARG A 72 -7.83 8.97 6.37
CA ARG A 72 -6.89 10.05 6.72
C ARG A 72 -5.81 10.27 5.66
N ASP A 73 -5.96 9.66 4.49
CA ASP A 73 -5.02 9.85 3.38
C ASP A 73 -5.08 11.30 2.88
N HIS A 74 -3.95 12.01 2.95
CA HIS A 74 -3.83 13.40 2.52
C HIS A 74 -4.21 13.62 1.05
N ARG A 75 -4.10 12.62 0.19
CA ARG A 75 -4.51 12.70 -1.22
C ARG A 75 -6.03 12.69 -1.35
N LYS A 76 -6.69 11.86 -0.54
CA LYS A 76 -8.15 11.80 -0.47
C LYS A 76 -8.69 13.11 0.12
N LEU A 77 -8.18 13.50 1.28
CA LEU A 77 -8.57 14.75 1.95
C LEU A 77 -8.25 15.98 1.10
N GLY A 78 -7.08 16.00 0.45
CA GLY A 78 -6.67 17.10 -0.43
C GLY A 78 -7.65 17.33 -1.57
N ARG A 79 -8.19 16.26 -2.15
CA ARG A 79 -9.25 16.32 -3.17
C ARG A 79 -10.60 16.71 -2.58
N GLU A 80 -11.03 16.08 -1.48
CA GLU A 80 -12.34 16.34 -0.85
C GLU A 80 -12.46 17.78 -0.31
N MET A 81 -11.35 18.35 0.16
CA MET A 81 -11.30 19.69 0.74
C MET A 81 -10.87 20.78 -0.27
N ASP A 82 -10.58 20.41 -1.53
CA ASP A 82 -10.13 21.32 -2.59
C ASP A 82 -8.86 22.10 -2.20
N LEU A 83 -7.80 21.36 -1.82
CA LEU A 83 -6.54 21.93 -1.33
C LEU A 83 -5.47 21.99 -2.41
N PHE A 84 -5.32 20.92 -3.18
CA PHE A 84 -4.31 20.80 -4.24
C PHE A 84 -4.70 19.67 -5.20
N HIS A 85 -4.01 19.61 -6.33
CA HIS A 85 -4.06 18.47 -7.24
C HIS A 85 -2.71 18.22 -7.94
N PHE A 86 -2.63 17.10 -8.64
CA PHE A 86 -1.56 16.74 -9.55
C PHE A 86 -2.15 16.54 -10.95
N GLN A 87 -1.38 16.84 -11.99
CA GLN A 87 -1.78 16.68 -13.39
C GLN A 87 -0.61 16.07 -14.20
N GLU A 88 -0.92 15.42 -15.32
CA GLU A 88 0.05 14.64 -16.10
C GLU A 88 1.14 15.50 -16.73
N GLU A 89 0.83 16.78 -17.00
CA GLU A 89 1.77 17.76 -17.56
C GLU A 89 2.91 18.10 -16.59
N GLY A 90 2.74 17.82 -15.30
CA GLY A 90 3.75 18.05 -14.26
C GLY A 90 3.81 16.93 -13.23
N PRO A 91 4.37 15.75 -13.58
CA PRO A 91 4.45 14.62 -12.65
C PRO A 91 5.26 15.00 -11.40
N GLY A 92 4.61 14.90 -10.23
CA GLY A 92 5.21 15.25 -8.94
C GLY A 92 5.16 16.74 -8.59
N VAL A 93 4.62 17.60 -9.44
CA VAL A 93 4.42 19.03 -9.16
C VAL A 93 3.07 19.24 -8.49
N VAL A 94 3.06 19.91 -7.33
CA VAL A 94 1.83 20.21 -6.59
C VAL A 94 1.21 21.51 -7.11
N PHE A 95 -0.04 21.43 -7.59
CA PHE A 95 -0.83 22.60 -7.97
C PHE A 95 -1.74 22.99 -6.82
N TRP A 96 -1.33 24.03 -6.07
CA TRP A 96 -2.06 24.51 -4.90
C TRP A 96 -3.31 25.29 -5.29
N HIS A 97 -4.44 24.95 -4.67
CA HIS A 97 -5.66 25.74 -4.72
C HIS A 97 -5.63 26.83 -3.66
N ALA A 98 -6.58 27.78 -3.72
CA ALA A 98 -6.60 28.93 -2.81
C ALA A 98 -6.59 28.55 -1.32
N LYS A 99 -7.32 27.47 -0.94
CA LYS A 99 -7.37 26.98 0.44
C LYS A 99 -6.06 26.35 0.88
N GLY A 100 -5.50 25.44 0.06
CA GLY A 100 -4.23 24.78 0.35
C GLY A 100 -3.06 25.76 0.38
N TRP A 101 -3.03 26.72 -0.56
CA TRP A 101 -2.01 27.76 -0.59
C TRP A 101 -2.04 28.64 0.67
N ARG A 102 -3.23 29.03 1.14
CA ARG A 102 -3.37 29.78 2.40
C ARG A 102 -2.80 29.02 3.59
N MET A 103 -3.12 27.72 3.69
CA MET A 103 -2.58 26.87 4.75
C MET A 103 -1.05 26.78 4.70
N PHE A 104 -0.50 26.58 3.50
CA PHE A 104 0.95 26.54 3.29
C PHE A 104 1.63 27.87 3.67
N GLN A 105 1.07 29.01 3.23
CA GLN A 105 1.60 30.33 3.57
C GLN A 105 1.56 30.61 5.07
N ASN A 106 0.51 30.18 5.78
CA ASN A 106 0.44 30.31 7.24
C ASN A 106 1.59 29.56 7.93
N LEU A 107 1.90 28.34 7.48
CA LEU A 107 3.03 27.55 8.00
C LEU A 107 4.37 28.23 7.69
N VAL A 108 4.55 28.70 6.46
CA VAL A 108 5.78 29.41 6.05
C VAL A 108 5.98 30.68 6.88
N ASN A 109 4.93 31.46 7.11
CA ASN A 109 5.00 32.70 7.89
C ASN A 109 5.26 32.44 9.37
N TYR A 110 4.80 31.33 9.93
CA TYR A 110 5.12 30.94 11.31
C TYR A 110 6.59 30.54 11.48
N MET A 111 7.17 29.90 10.46
CA MET A 111 8.57 29.42 10.49
C MET A 111 9.61 30.52 10.21
N ARG A 112 9.18 31.67 9.68
CA ARG A 112 10.02 32.82 9.36
C ARG A 112 10.10 33.80 10.52
#